data_AF-A0A2S0HXF2-F1
#
_entry.id   AF-A0A2S0HXF2-F1
#
_cell.length_a   1.000
_cell.length_b   1.000
_cell.length_c   1.000
_cell.angle_alpha   90.00
_cell.angle_beta   90.00
_cell.angle_gamma   90.00
#
_symmetry.space_group_name_H-M   'P 1'
#
loop_
_entity.id
_entity.type
_entity.pdbx_description
1 polymer ?
#
loop_
_entity_poly.entity_id
_entity_poly.type
_entity_poly.pdbx_seq_one_letter_code
_entity_poly.pdbx_strand_id
1 'polypeptide(L)' 'MLKWFKTKTEIDKLKDRYCRLMKKSFKIAPRDRKKSDKLRKEAKVLYDRIKKYDTQKEAS' A
#
# COMPACT_ATOMS: atom_id res chain seq x y z
N MET A 1 29.18 8.28 10.35
CA MET A 1 27.97 8.48 9.51
C MET A 1 27.07 7.24 9.65
N LEU A 2 26.44 7.09 10.82
CA LEU A 2 25.61 5.92 11.10
C LEU A 2 24.25 6.10 10.43
N LYS A 3 24.00 5.37 9.34
CA LYS A 3 22.65 5.17 8.80
C LYS A 3 21.80 4.59 9.92
N TRP A 4 21.00 5.44 10.56
CA TRP A 4 19.93 5.01 11.43
C TRP A 4 19.06 4.05 10.64
N PHE A 5 19.13 2.77 10.98
CA PHE A 5 18.17 1.76 10.56
C PHE A 5 16.82 2.17 11.15
N LYS A 6 16.11 3.09 10.49
CA LYS A 6 14.72 3.41 10.81
C LYS A 6 13.96 2.10 10.65
N THR A 7 13.60 1.50 11.77
CA THR A 7 12.66 0.39 11.83
C THR A 7 11.44 0.80 11.04
N LYS A 8 11.09 0.01 10.01
CA LYS A 8 9.92 0.29 9.18
C LYS A 8 8.71 0.47 10.10
N THR A 9 8.14 1.68 10.05
CA THR A 9 6.93 1.99 10.80
C THR A 9 5.79 1.12 10.27
N GLU A 10 4.73 0.95 11.05
CA GLU A 10 3.56 0.19 10.58
C GLU A 10 2.97 0.79 9.29
N ILE A 11 3.03 2.12 9.14
CA ILE A 11 2.65 2.83 7.92
C ILE A 11 3.54 2.43 6.74
N ASP A 12 4.86 2.32 6.94
CA ASP A 12 5.77 1.86 5.86
C ASP A 12 5.44 0.43 5.42
N LYS A 13 5.09 -0.45 6.36
CA LYS A 13 4.66 -1.83 6.04
C LYS A 13 3.36 -1.83 5.24
N LEU A 14 2.41 -0.95 5.58
CA LEU A 14 1.16 -0.78 4.84
C LEU A 14 1.41 -0.25 3.42
N LYS A 15 2.27 0.78 3.27
CA LYS A 15 2.66 1.36 1.98
C LYS A 15 3.37 0.32 1.09
N ASP A 16 4.28 -0.47 1.66
CA ASP A 16 4.95 -1.58 0.96
C ASP A 16 3.95 -2.63 0.47
N ARG A 17 3.00 -3.03 1.32
CA ARG A 17 1.98 -4.03 0.98
C ARG A 17 1.06 -3.53 -0.12
N TYR A 18 0.64 -2.26 -0.04
CA TYR A 18 -0.11 -1.58 -1.09
C TYR A 18 0.64 -1.61 -2.44
N CYS A 19 1.91 -1.21 -2.45
CA CYS A 19 2.73 -1.19 -3.65
C CYS A 19 2.86 -2.59 -4.28
N ARG A 20 3.08 -3.62 -3.46
CA ARG A 20 3.16 -5.01 -3.93
C ARG A 20 1.84 -5.50 -4.55
N LEU A 21 0.70 -5.19 -3.93
CA LEU A 21 -0.61 -5.57 -4.46
C LEU A 21 -0.91 -4.85 -5.77
N MET A 22 -0.57 -3.57 -5.87
CA MET A 22 -0.77 -2.81 -7.10
C MET A 22 0.13 -3.30 -8.23
N LYS A 23 1.41 -3.58 -7.96
CA LYS A 23 2.32 -4.19 -8.96
C LYS A 23 1.79 -5.54 -9.45
N LYS A 24 1.28 -6.37 -8.54
CA LYS A 24 0.65 -7.65 -8.91
C LYS A 24 -0.61 -7.47 -9.73
N SER A 25 -1.45 -6.49 -9.40
CA SER A 25 -2.67 -6.22 -10.17
C SER A 25 -2.33 -5.81 -11.60
N PHE A 26 -1.39 -4.88 -11.80
CA PHE A 26 -0.94 -4.47 -13.13
C PHE A 26 -0.34 -5.63 -13.94
N LYS A 27 0.47 -6.48 -13.30
CA LYS A 27 1.05 -7.65 -13.96
C LYS A 27 -0.02 -8.66 -14.42
N ILE A 28 -1.11 -8.79 -13.66
CA ILE A 28 -2.19 -9.75 -13.93
C ILE A 28 -3.27 -9.14 -14.83
N ALA A 29 -3.44 -7.81 -14.85
CA ALA A 29 -4.43 -7.09 -15.64
C ALA A 29 -4.55 -7.50 -17.11
N PRO A 30 -3.45 -7.73 -17.87
CA PRO A 30 -3.55 -8.17 -19.26
C PRO A 30 -4.03 -9.63 -19.41
N ARG A 31 -3.87 -10.46 -18.37
CA ARG A 31 -4.19 -11.90 -18.41
C ARG A 31 -5.52 -12.24 -17.73
N ASP A 32 -5.87 -11.54 -16.65
CA ASP A 32 -7.06 -11.81 -15.84
C ASP A 32 -7.56 -10.52 -15.19
N ARG A 33 -8.52 -9.87 -15.86
CA ARG A 33 -9.14 -8.62 -15.41
C ARG A 33 -9.82 -8.78 -14.04
N LYS A 34 -10.55 -9.88 -13.82
CA LYS A 34 -11.25 -10.14 -12.54
C LYS A 34 -10.27 -10.23 -11.38
N LYS A 35 -9.16 -10.96 -11.53
CA LYS A 35 -8.13 -11.04 -10.49
C LYS A 35 -7.40 -9.71 -10.27
N SER A 36 -7.11 -8.98 -11.33
CA SER A 36 -6.55 -7.63 -11.22
C SER A 36 -7.47 -6.69 -10.43
N ASP A 37 -8.77 -6.67 -10.74
CA ASP A 37 -9.72 -5.81 -10.03
C ASP A 37 -9.89 -6.20 -8.56
N LYS A 38 -9.84 -7.50 -8.24
CA LYS A 38 -9.81 -7.95 -6.83
C LYS A 38 -8.59 -7.41 -6.10
N LEU A 39 -7.40 -7.52 -6.69
CA LEU A 39 -6.16 -7.00 -6.12
C LEU A 39 -6.17 -5.47 -6.00
N ARG A 40 -6.76 -4.75 -6.97
CA ARG A 40 -6.95 -3.30 -6.89
C ARG A 40 -7.90 -2.92 -5.76
N LYS A 41 -8.99 -3.65 -5.55
CA LYS A 41 -9.91 -3.42 -4.42
C LYS A 41 -9.20 -3.62 -3.08
N GLU A 42 -8.43 -4.70 -2.93
CA GLU A 42 -7.61 -4.94 -1.73
C GLU A 42 -6.58 -3.83 -1.50
N ALA A 43 -5.90 -3.38 -2.56
CA ALA A 43 -4.99 -2.24 -2.49
C ALA A 43 -5.70 -0.95 -2.09
N LYS A 44 -6.91 -0.70 -2.59
CA LYS A 44 -7.70 0.49 -2.25
C LYS A 44 -8.04 0.55 -0.76
N VAL A 45 -8.42 -0.58 -0.15
CA VAL A 45 -8.67 -0.65 1.30
C VAL A 45 -7.42 -0.31 2.12
N LEU A 46 -6.25 -0.77 1.68
CA LEU A 46 -4.99 -0.40 2.34
C LEU A 46 -4.67 1.09 2.16
N TYR A 47 -4.93 1.64 0.98
CA TYR A 47 -4.75 3.06 0.70
C TYR A 47 -5.65 3.92 1.60
N ASP A 48 -6.92 3.57 1.77
CA ASP A 48 -7.83 4.30 2.65
C ASP A 48 -7.37 4.26 4.11
N ARG A 49 -6.80 3.13 4.56
CA ARG A 49 -6.18 3.05 5.90
C ARG A 49 -4.98 3.99 5.99
N ILE A 50 -4.05 3.91 5.04
CA ILE A 50 -2.86 4.78 5.00
C ILE A 50 -3.27 6.25 5.00
N LYS A 51 -4.27 6.62 4.19
CA LYS A 51 -4.78 7.98 4.09
C LYS A 51 -5.37 8.46 5.42
N LYS A 52 -6.17 7.62 6.09
CA LYS A 52 -6.70 7.94 7.43
C LYS A 52 -5.58 8.17 8.45
N TYR A 53 -4.52 7.36 8.41
CA TYR A 53 -3.35 7.56 9.28
C TYR A 53 -2.62 8.86 8.98
N ASP A 54 -2.43 9.21 7.71
CA ASP A 54 -1.77 10.47 7.31
C ASP A 54 -2.61 11.69 7.74
N THR A 55 -3.92 11.67 7.45
CA THR A 55 -4.85 12.76 7.81
C THR A 55 -4.97 12.98 9.32
N GLN A 56 -4.92 11.93 10.15
CA GLN A 56 -4.91 12.08 11.61
C GLN A 56 -3.61 12.70 12.13
N LYS A 57 -2.50 12.47 11.43
CA LYS A 57 -1.18 12.98 11.82
C LYS A 57 -0.99 14.47 11.48
N GLU A 58 -1.67 14.97 10.44
CA GLU A 58 -1.68 16.39 10.08
C GLU A 58 -2.61 17.24 10.98
N ALA A 59 -3.54 16.61 11.69
CA ALA A 59 -4.51 17.26 12.57
C ALA A 59 -4.11 17.27 14.06
N SER A 60 -2.92 16.76 14.40
CA SER A 60 -2.39 16.69 15.78
C SER A 60 -1.19 17.60 15.99
#